data_AF-A0A935BU68-F1
#
_entry.id   AF-A0A935BU68-F1
#
_cell.length_a   1.000
_cell.length_b   1.000
_cell.length_c   1.000
_cell.angle_alpha   90.00
_cell.angle_beta   90.00
_cell.angle_gamma   90.00
#
_symmetry.space_group_name_H-M   'P 1'
#
loop_
_entity.id
_entity.type
_entity.pdbx_description
1 polymer ?
#
loop_
_entity_poly.entity_id
_entity_poly.type
_entity_poly.pdbx_seq_one_letter_code
_entity_poly.pdbx_strand_id
1 'polypeptide(L)'
;MTAQWSVEQGVTPKPRLLDLVRNRFRAKLYSRRTEQSYTHWIKRFILFHGKRHPNDMGAKEVEAFLSSLAVDRNVSASTQRQALAAILFFKTKMGSVTT
;
A
#
# COMPACT_ATOMS: atom_id res chain seq x y z
N MET A 1 -9.40 44.65 -22.26
CA MET A 1 -9.30 43.96 -20.96
C MET A 1 -10.36 42.88 -20.92
N THR A 2 -9.97 41.61 -20.95
CA THR A 2 -10.68 40.44 -20.37
C THR A 2 -9.76 39.23 -20.56
N ALA A 3 -8.95 38.92 -19.56
CA ALA A 3 -8.16 37.70 -19.54
C ALA A 3 -9.10 36.53 -19.27
N GLN A 4 -9.34 35.73 -20.30
CA GLN A 4 -10.10 34.49 -20.23
C GLN A 4 -9.19 33.40 -19.68
N TRP A 5 -9.11 33.31 -18.35
CA TRP A 5 -8.49 32.19 -17.66
C TRP A 5 -9.44 30.99 -17.70
N SER A 6 -9.36 30.21 -18.78
CA SER A 6 -9.90 28.86 -18.81
C SER A 6 -8.97 27.97 -18.01
N VAL A 7 -9.28 27.74 -16.73
CA VAL A 7 -8.69 26.62 -15.98
C VAL A 7 -9.19 25.35 -16.65
N GLU A 8 -8.35 24.72 -17.48
CA GLU A 8 -8.52 23.31 -17.78
C GLU A 8 -8.43 22.57 -16.44
N GLN A 9 -9.60 22.15 -15.94
CA GLN A 9 -9.71 21.24 -14.81
C GLN A 9 -9.07 19.93 -15.25
N GLY A 10 -7.76 19.79 -15.01
CA GLY A 10 -7.03 18.56 -15.24
C GLY A 10 -7.76 17.43 -14.55
N VAL A 11 -8.19 16.43 -15.32
CA VAL A 11 -8.80 15.21 -14.82
C VAL A 11 -7.87 14.65 -13.75
N THR A 12 -8.19 14.85 -12.47
CA THR A 12 -7.42 14.22 -11.39
C THR A 12 -7.79 12.73 -11.46
N PRO A 13 -6.88 11.86 -11.92
CA PRO A 13 -7.21 10.45 -12.02
C PRO A 13 -7.53 9.96 -10.61
N LYS A 14 -8.62 9.20 -10.45
CA LYS A 14 -8.98 8.59 -9.16
C LYS A 14 -7.70 7.97 -8.56
N PRO A 15 -7.21 8.47 -7.40
CA PRO A 15 -5.87 8.14 -6.95
C PRO A 15 -5.77 6.64 -6.71
N ARG A 16 -4.77 6.01 -7.33
CA ARG A 16 -4.56 4.57 -7.19
C ARG A 16 -4.24 4.27 -5.73
N LEU A 17 -4.56 3.06 -5.27
CA LEU A 17 -4.33 2.66 -3.88
C LEU A 17 -2.89 2.93 -3.43
N LEU A 18 -1.91 2.64 -4.29
CA LEU A 18 -0.50 2.87 -3.99
C LEU A 18 -0.15 4.36 -3.93
N ASP A 19 -0.82 5.22 -4.69
CA ASP A 19 -0.59 6.67 -4.65
C ASP A 19 -1.14 7.26 -3.35
N LEU A 20 -2.29 6.75 -2.87
CA LEU A 20 -2.81 7.11 -1.54
C LEU A 20 -1.85 6.70 -0.43
N VAL A 21 -1.29 5.49 -0.52
CA VAL A 21 -0.28 5.01 0.43
C VAL A 21 0.95 5.93 0.41
N ARG A 22 1.50 6.24 -0.76
CA ARG A 22 2.66 7.14 -0.90
C ARG A 22 2.40 8.54 -0.35
N ASN A 23 1.22 9.11 -0.63
CA ASN A 23 0.83 10.41 -0.10
C ASN A 23 0.77 10.39 1.43
N ARG A 24 0.28 9.30 2.03
CA ARG A 24 0.29 9.10 3.49
C ARG A 24 1.71 9.00 4.05
N PHE A 25 2.62 8.33 3.34
CA PHE A 25 4.03 8.24 3.74
C PHE A 25 4.73 9.60 3.70
N ARG A 26 4.50 10.37 2.64
CA ARG A 26 5.05 11.73 2.47
C ARG A 26 4.50 12.70 3.51
N ALA A 27 3.20 12.66 3.79
CA ALA A 27 2.57 13.48 4.82
C ALA A 27 3.13 13.20 6.23
N LYS A 28 3.64 11.99 6.47
CA LYS A 28 4.27 11.60 7.73
C LYS A 28 5.79 11.74 7.74
N LEU A 29 6.38 12.34 6.69
CA LEU A 29 7.81 12.58 6.55
C LEU A 29 8.67 11.31 6.68
N TYR A 30 8.10 10.14 6.34
CA TYR A 30 8.89 8.92 6.29
C TYR A 30 9.91 8.99 5.14
N SER A 31 11.04 8.29 5.32
CA SER A 31 12.07 8.22 4.29
C SER A 31 11.53 7.58 2.98
N ARG A 32 12.07 8.01 1.83
CA ARG A 32 11.77 7.40 0.53
C ARG A 32 12.08 5.90 0.50
N ARG A 33 13.07 5.44 1.27
CA ARG A 33 13.43 4.03 1.40
C ARG A 33 12.32 3.23 2.10
N THR A 34 11.72 3.80 3.14
CA THR A 34 10.58 3.20 3.85
C THR A 34 9.35 3.14 2.94
N GLU A 35 9.06 4.23 2.22
CA GLU A 35 7.97 4.28 1.23
C GLU A 35 8.10 3.17 0.19
N GLN A 36 9.30 2.99 -0.40
CA GLN A 36 9.56 1.97 -1.41
C GLN A 36 9.39 0.55 -0.86
N SER A 37 9.97 0.27 0.31
CA SER A 37 9.88 -1.06 0.95
C SER A 37 8.42 -1.41 1.25
N TYR A 38 7.66 -0.50 1.84
CA TYR A 38 6.27 -0.74 2.20
C TYR A 38 5.38 -0.90 0.95
N THR A 39 5.55 -0.04 -0.05
CA THR A 39 4.82 -0.14 -1.33
C THR A 39 5.12 -1.48 -2.03
N HIS A 40 6.38 -1.94 -1.97
CA HIS A 40 6.79 -3.23 -2.52
C HIS A 40 6.06 -4.39 -1.85
N TRP A 41 6.03 -4.43 -0.51
CA TRP A 41 5.33 -5.49 0.23
C TRP A 41 3.82 -5.48 0.04
N ILE A 42 3.20 -4.30 0.06
CA ILE A 42 1.75 -4.16 -0.17
C ILE A 42 1.40 -4.66 -1.59
N LYS A 43 2.19 -4.28 -2.60
CA LYS A 43 1.98 -4.75 -3.98
C LYS A 43 2.10 -6.28 -4.07
N ARG A 44 3.09 -6.87 -3.41
CA ARG A 44 3.27 -8.34 -3.38
C ARG A 44 2.11 -9.05 -2.71
N PHE A 45 1.63 -8.53 -1.59
CA PHE A 45 0.47 -9.05 -0.88
C PHE A 45 -0.79 -9.05 -1.76
N ILE A 46 -1.06 -7.92 -2.44
CA ILE A 46 -2.20 -7.79 -3.37
C ILE A 46 -2.08 -8.79 -4.53
N LEU A 47 -0.90 -8.95 -5.10
CA LEU A 47 -0.67 -9.87 -6.22
C LEU A 47 -0.81 -11.33 -5.80
N PHE A 48 -0.33 -11.70 -4.61
CA PHE A 48 -0.47 -13.05 -4.06
C PHE A 48 -1.94 -13.46 -3.90
N HIS A 49 -2.80 -12.52 -3.50
CA HIS A 49 -4.24 -12.75 -3.32
C HIS A 49 -5.09 -12.39 -4.55
N GLY A 50 -4.51 -12.43 -5.75
CA GLY A 50 -5.29 -12.27 -7.00
C GLY A 50 -5.89 -10.88 -7.21
N LYS A 51 -5.21 -9.82 -6.75
CA LYS A 51 -5.67 -8.42 -6.81
C LYS A 51 -6.90 -8.10 -5.96
N ARG A 52 -7.21 -8.93 -4.96
CA ARG A 52 -8.20 -8.59 -3.94
C ARG A 52 -7.80 -7.33 -3.17
N HIS A 53 -8.79 -6.55 -2.75
CA HIS A 53 -8.53 -5.34 -2.00
C HIS A 53 -8.07 -5.70 -0.58
N PRO A 54 -6.99 -5.11 -0.02
CA PRO A 54 -6.45 -5.55 1.27
C PRO A 54 -7.35 -5.25 2.48
N ASN A 55 -8.39 -4.42 2.33
CA ASN A 55 -9.41 -4.27 3.37
C ASN A 55 -10.33 -5.50 3.49
N ASP A 56 -10.48 -6.29 2.42
CA ASP A 56 -11.31 -7.50 2.40
C ASP A 56 -10.53 -8.73 2.88
N MET A 57 -9.31 -8.54 3.36
CA MET A 57 -8.37 -9.58 3.74
C MET A 57 -8.07 -9.50 5.23
N GLY A 58 -8.24 -10.62 5.94
CA GLY A 58 -8.13 -10.75 7.39
C GLY A 58 -6.76 -11.26 7.85
N ALA A 59 -6.71 -11.84 9.05
CA ALA A 59 -5.49 -12.44 9.59
C ALA A 59 -5.05 -13.67 8.78
N LYS A 60 -6.00 -14.49 8.32
CA LYS A 60 -5.73 -15.71 7.54
C LYS A 60 -4.94 -15.44 6.27
N GLU A 61 -5.33 -14.40 5.53
CA GLU A 61 -4.64 -13.99 4.30
C GLU A 61 -3.22 -13.46 4.58
N VAL A 62 -3.02 -12.79 5.72
CA VAL A 62 -1.70 -12.32 6.13
C VAL A 62 -0.80 -13.50 6.50
N GLU A 63 -1.31 -14.44 7.29
CA GLU A 63 -0.59 -15.66 7.65
C GLU A 63 -0.21 -16.50 6.42
N ALA A 64 -1.16 -16.71 5.49
CA ALA A 64 -0.90 -17.42 4.24
C ALA A 64 0.22 -16.75 3.41
N PHE A 65 0.23 -15.42 3.37
CA PHE A 65 1.28 -14.68 2.67
C PHE A 65 2.65 -14.77 3.37
N LEU A 66 2.70 -14.68 4.70
CA LEU A 66 3.97 -14.81 5.43
C LEU A 66 4.53 -16.24 5.34
N SER A 67 3.67 -17.24 5.40
CA SER A 67 4.04 -18.64 5.20
C SER A 67 4.61 -18.88 3.80
N SER A 68 4.01 -18.34 2.74
CA SER A 68 4.57 -18.46 1.38
C SER A 68 5.90 -17.73 1.22
N LEU A 69 6.12 -16.62 1.94
CA LEU A 69 7.45 -16.01 1.98
C LEU A 69 8.48 -16.94 2.66
N ALA A 70 8.12 -17.58 3.77
CA ALA A 70 9.02 -18.49 4.45
C ALA A 70 9.37 -19.72 3.60
N VAL A 71 8.36 -20.34 2.98
CA VAL A 71 8.49 -21.62 2.27
C VAL A 71 9.00 -21.45 0.85
N ASP A 72 8.42 -20.55 0.06
CA ASP A 72 8.72 -20.45 -1.39
C ASP A 72 9.90 -19.55 -1.70
N ARG A 73 10.25 -18.65 -0.77
CA ARG A 73 11.21 -17.57 -1.00
C ARG A 73 12.38 -17.58 -0.02
N ASN A 74 12.37 -18.50 0.96
CA ASN A 74 13.36 -18.65 2.03
C ASN A 74 13.76 -17.30 2.66
N VAL A 75 12.80 -16.38 2.83
CA VAL A 75 13.13 -15.02 3.29
C VAL A 75 13.35 -15.01 4.79
N SER A 76 14.37 -14.28 5.23
CA SER A 76 14.72 -14.15 6.65
C SER A 76 13.55 -13.65 7.52
N ALA A 77 13.58 -13.99 8.80
CA ALA A 77 12.61 -13.50 9.77
C ALA A 77 12.56 -11.96 9.84
N SER A 78 13.69 -11.27 9.66
CA SER A 78 13.73 -9.80 9.60
C SER A 78 12.96 -9.25 8.39
N THR A 79 12.98 -9.95 7.27
CA THR A 79 12.26 -9.55 6.06
C THR A 79 10.77 -9.83 6.19
N GLN A 80 10.39 -10.94 6.82
CA GLN A 80 8.99 -11.23 7.14
C GLN A 80 8.40 -10.18 8.10
N ARG A 81 9.18 -9.73 9.10
CA ARG A 81 8.77 -8.63 9.99
C ARG A 81 8.53 -7.32 9.24
N GLN A 82 9.35 -6.99 8.24
CA GLN A 82 9.13 -5.81 7.40
C GLN A 82 7.86 -5.94 6.54
N ALA A 83 7.60 -7.12 5.98
CA ALA A 83 6.40 -7.40 5.22
C ALA A 83 5.13 -7.27 6.09
N LEU A 84 5.15 -7.85 7.29
CA LEU A 84 4.06 -7.75 8.26
C LEU A 84 3.82 -6.30 8.68
N ALA A 85 4.87 -5.56 9.03
CA ALA A 85 4.76 -4.14 9.41
C ALA A 85 4.14 -3.29 8.29
N ALA A 86 4.48 -3.58 7.03
CA ALA A 86 3.89 -2.89 5.89
C ALA A 86 2.39 -3.16 5.72
N ILE A 87 1.98 -4.42 5.88
CA ILE A 87 0.56 -4.81 5.78
C ILE A 87 -0.24 -4.22 6.93
N LEU A 88 0.27 -4.29 8.16
CA LEU A 88 -0.40 -3.70 9.34
C LEU A 88 -0.52 -2.19 9.22
N PHE A 89 0.55 -1.49 8.78
CA PHE A 89 0.49 -0.06 8.55
C PHE A 89 -0.60 0.29 7.54
N PHE A 90 -0.68 -0.45 6.44
CA PHE A 90 -1.74 -0.26 5.44
C PHE A 90 -3.12 -0.42 6.09
N LYS A 91 -3.40 -1.54 6.75
CA LYS A 91 -4.72 -1.81 7.33
C LYS A 91 -5.11 -0.75 8.38
N THR A 92 -4.21 -0.40 9.28
CA THR A 92 -4.49 0.56 10.36
C THR A 92 -4.60 2.02 9.89
N LYS A 93 -3.87 2.41 8.83
CA LYS A 93 -3.81 3.81 8.39
C LYS A 93 -4.63 4.13 7.14
N MET A 94 -5.11 3.10 6.43
CA MET A 94 -5.97 3.20 5.25
C MET A 94 -7.40 2.66 5.50
N GLY A 95 -7.62 1.85 6.53
CA GLY A 95 -8.88 1.16 6.82
C GLY A 95 -10.04 2.02 7.35
N SER A 96 -10.12 3.31 7.00
CA SER A 96 -11.23 4.19 7.44
C SER A 96 -11.87 5.00 6.30
N VAL A 97 -11.77 4.53 5.05
CA VAL A 97 -12.57 5.06 3.93
C VAL A 97 -13.59 4.01 3.50
N THR A 98 -14.35 3.47 4.45
CA THR A 98 -15.62 2.79 4.16
C THR A 98 -16.53 2.86 5.39
N THR A 99 -17.24 3.98 5.54
CA THR A 99 -18.63 4.17 6.00
C THR A 99 -18.77 5.62 6.46
#